data_AF-A0A093BGF6-F1
#
_entry.id   AF-A0A093BGF6-F1
#
_cell.length_a   1.000
_cell.length_b   1.000
_cell.length_c   1.000
_cell.angle_alpha   90.00
_cell.angle_beta   90.00
_cell.angle_gamma   90.00
#
_symmetry.space_group_name_H-M   'P 1'
#
loop_
_entity.id
_entity.type
_entity.pdbx_description
1 polymer ?
#
loop_
_entity_poly.entity_id
_entity_poly.type
_entity_poly.pdbx_seq_one_letter_code
_entity_poly.pdbx_strand_id
1 'polypeptide(L)' 'GFHVGMKLEAVDLMEPRLVCVATVTRIIHRLLRIHFDGWEDEYDQWVDCESPDLYPVGWCQLTGYQLQPP' A
#
# COMPACT_ATOMS: atom_id res chain seq x y z
N GLY A 1 13.66 5.23 -4.95
CA GLY A 1 13.24 4.04 -4.19
C GLY A 1 12.19 4.45 -3.19
N PHE A 2 11.67 3.52 -2.39
CA PHE A 2 10.71 3.87 -1.35
C PHE A 2 11.36 4.66 -0.21
N HIS A 3 10.56 5.53 0.42
CA HIS A 3 10.95 6.32 1.58
C HIS A 3 9.83 6.26 2.63
N VAL A 4 10.19 6.33 3.93
CA VAL A 4 9.19 6.42 5.01
C VAL A 4 8.36 7.68 4.83
N GLY A 5 7.04 7.56 4.96
CA GLY A 5 6.05 8.61 4.71
C GLY A 5 5.58 8.70 3.25
N MET A 6 6.13 7.91 2.33
CA MET A 6 5.69 7.87 0.94
C MET A 6 4.27 7.29 0.83
N LYS A 7 3.40 7.97 0.07
CA LYS A 7 2.06 7.50 -0.28
C LYS A 7 2.09 6.59 -1.51
N LEU A 8 1.24 5.57 -1.51
CA LEU A 8 1.05 4.64 -2.61
C LEU A 8 -0.37 4.06 -2.58
N GLU A 9 -0.70 3.27 -3.59
CA GLU A 9 -1.91 2.44 -3.62
C GLU A 9 -1.47 0.99 -3.39
N ALA A 10 -2.06 0.30 -2.41
CA ALA A 10 -1.64 -1.05 -2.02
C ALA A 10 -2.83 -2.01 -1.98
N VAL A 11 -2.63 -3.23 -2.45
CA VAL A 11 -3.59 -4.33 -2.23
C VAL A 11 -3.62 -4.67 -0.75
N ASP A 12 -4.81 -4.85 -0.19
CA ASP A 12 -4.96 -5.50 1.11
C ASP A 12 -4.77 -7.02 0.94
N LEU A 13 -3.67 -7.58 1.47
CA LEU A 13 -3.39 -9.02 1.35
C LEU A 13 -4.41 -9.91 2.08
N MET A 14 -5.18 -9.36 3.02
CA MET A 14 -6.27 -10.08 3.71
C MET A 14 -7.58 -10.05 2.91
N GLU A 15 -7.77 -9.03 2.06
CA GLU A 15 -8.91 -8.88 1.16
C GLU A 15 -8.41 -8.41 -0.23
N PRO A 16 -7.84 -9.31 -1.06
CA PRO A 16 -7.11 -8.92 -2.30
C PRO A 16 -7.93 -8.21 -3.38
N ARG A 17 -9.23 -8.03 -3.15
CA ARG A 17 -10.16 -7.25 -3.98
C ARG A 17 -10.08 -5.74 -3.69
N LEU A 18 -9.45 -5.36 -2.58
CA LEU A 18 -9.32 -3.98 -2.16
C LEU A 18 -7.94 -3.46 -2.53
N VAL A 19 -7.93 -2.31 -3.21
CA VAL A 19 -6.75 -1.47 -3.34
C VAL A 19 -7.04 -0.19 -2.57
N CYS A 20 -6.19 0.13 -1.61
CA CYS A 20 -6.42 1.17 -0.62
C CYS A 20 -5.34 2.26 -0.70
N VAL A 21 -5.67 3.46 -0.23
CA VAL A 21 -4.66 4.49 0.04
C VAL A 21 -3.77 4.02 1.17
N ALA A 22 -2.45 4.02 0.94
CA ALA A 22 -1.50 3.48 1.90
C ALA A 22 -0.23 4.34 2.04
N THR A 23 0.47 4.13 3.15
CA THR A 23 1.70 4.84 3.52
C THR A 23 2.81 3.85 3.89
N VAL A 24 4.03 4.07 3.40
CA VAL A 24 5.21 3.33 3.91
C VAL A 24 5.58 3.87 5.29
N THR A 25 5.36 3.10 6.36
CA THR A 25 5.69 3.52 7.74
C THR A 25 7.06 3.08 8.18
N ARG A 26 7.58 1.96 7.65
CA ARG A 26 8.94 1.45 7.95
C ARG A 26 9.56 0.77 6.75
N ILE A 27 10.89 0.73 6.73
CA ILE A 27 11.69 0.04 5.72
C ILE A 27 12.78 -0.76 6.42
N ILE A 28 12.87 -2.06 6.14
CA ILE A 28 13.92 -2.96 6.62
C ILE A 28 14.48 -3.71 5.41
N HIS A 29 15.59 -3.22 4.87
CA HIS A 29 16.18 -3.72 3.62
C HIS A 29 15.15 -3.69 2.48
N ARG A 30 14.66 -4.85 2.03
CA ARG A 30 13.64 -4.98 0.97
C ARG A 30 12.21 -4.98 1.52
N LEU A 31 12.03 -5.14 2.84
CA LEU A 31 10.72 -5.25 3.44
C LEU A 31 10.18 -3.86 3.81
N LEU A 32 8.96 -3.56 3.36
CA LEU A 32 8.25 -2.32 3.60
C LEU A 32 7.09 -2.61 4.54
N ARG A 33 6.92 -1.80 5.59
CA ARG A 33 5.69 -1.81 6.39
C ARG A 33 4.73 -0.84 5.74
N ILE A 34 3.61 -1.36 5.27
CA ILE A 34 2.55 -0.63 4.59
C ILE A 34 1.41 -0.45 5.58
N HIS A 35 1.09 0.81 5.84
CA HIS A 35 -0.07 1.22 6.63
C HIS A 35 -1.21 1.60 5.70
N PHE A 36 -2.41 1.12 6.00
CA PHE A 36 -3.62 1.50 5.28
C PHE A 36 -4.22 2.73 5.95
N ASP A 37 -4.21 3.86 5.26
CA ASP A 37 -4.65 5.12 5.83
C ASP A 37 -6.10 5.00 6.34
N GLY A 38 -6.38 5.46 7.56
CA GLY A 38 -7.71 5.41 8.18
C GLY A 38 -8.02 4.14 8.97
N TRP A 39 -7.18 3.12 8.89
CA TRP A 39 -7.28 1.88 9.66
C TRP A 39 -6.28 1.84 10.81
N GLU A 40 -6.51 0.97 11.79
CA GLU A 40 -5.58 0.81 12.90
C GLU A 40 -4.26 0.12 12.49
N ASP A 41 -3.16 0.47 13.17
CA ASP A 41 -1.79 -0.02 12.89
C ASP A 41 -1.64 -1.57 12.99
N GLU A 42 -2.60 -2.26 13.63
CA GLU A 42 -2.62 -3.72 13.72
C GLU A 42 -2.87 -4.39 12.35
N TYR A 43 -3.45 -3.65 11.40
CA TYR A 43 -3.69 -4.12 10.02
C TYR A 43 -2.52 -3.82 9.08
N ASP A 44 -1.45 -3.17 9.56
CA ASP A 44 -0.25 -2.91 8.76
C ASP A 44 0.37 -4.21 8.23
N GLN A 45 0.75 -4.20 6.96
CA GLN A 45 1.30 -5.37 6.28
C GLN A 45 2.77 -5.18 5.93
N TRP A 46 3.56 -6.24 6.09
CA TRP A 46 4.94 -6.27 5.61
C TRP A 46 4.97 -6.85 4.20
N VAL A 47 5.50 -6.07 3.26
CA VAL A 47 5.50 -6.39 1.83
C VAL A 47 6.91 -6.19 1.27
N ASP A 48 7.35 -7.06 0.37
CA ASP A 48 8.63 -6.86 -0.33
C ASP A 48 8.53 -5.66 -1.31
N CYS A 49 9.60 -4.89 -1.44
CA CYS A 49 9.62 -3.68 -2.28
C CYS A 49 9.47 -3.94 -3.78
N GLU A 50 9.60 -5.20 -4.22
CA GLU A 50 9.35 -5.64 -5.60
C GLU A 50 7.99 -6.33 -5.76
N SER A 51 7.12 -6.28 -4.73
CA SER A 51 5.79 -6.88 -4.81
C SER A 51 4.96 -6.28 -5.95
N PRO A 52 4.26 -7.11 -6.74
CA PRO A 52 3.34 -6.62 -7.78
C PRO A 52 2.10 -5.94 -7.19
N ASP A 53 1.89 -6.03 -5.88
CA ASP A 53 0.71 -5.54 -5.16
C ASP A 53 0.87 -4.10 -4.62
N LEU A 54 1.97 -3.43 -4.99
CA LEU A 54 2.25 -2.04 -4.66
C LEU A 54 2.25 -1.19 -5.93
N TYR A 55 1.38 -0.18 -5.96
CA TYR A 55 1.17 0.65 -7.14
C TYR A 55 1.49 2.13 -6.86
N PRO A 56 1.98 2.87 -7.87
CA PRO A 56 2.12 4.31 -7.74
C PRO A 56 0.76 4.99 -7.59
N VAL A 57 0.74 6.15 -6.94
CA VAL A 57 -0.46 6.99 -6.83
C VAL A 57 -1.02 7.29 -8.23
N GLY A 58 -2.32 7.05 -8.41
CA GLY A 58 -3.04 7.23 -9.67
C GLY A 58 -3.18 5.95 -10.51
N TRP A 59 -2.66 4.80 -10.07
CA TRP A 59 -2.76 3.55 -10.82
C TRP A 59 -4.21 3.06 -10.94
N CYS A 60 -4.99 3.11 -9.87
CA CYS A 60 -6.41 2.79 -9.88
C CYS A 60 -7.18 3.66 -10.88
N GLN A 61 -6.92 4.97 -10.88
CA GLN A 61 -7.52 5.90 -11.83
C GLN A 61 -7.15 5.55 -13.28
N LEU A 62 -5.88 5.22 -13.53
CA LEU A 62 -5.37 4.88 -14.86
C LEU A 62 -5.96 3.58 -15.41
N THR A 63 -6.13 2.57 -14.54
CA THR A 63 -6.59 1.23 -14.94
C THR A 63 -8.10 1.06 -14.85
N GLY A 64 -8.82 2.01 -14.24
CA GLY A 64 -10.24 1.89 -13.96
C GLY A 64 -10.57 1.01 -12.76
N TYR A 65 -9.57 0.69 -11.93
CA TYR A 65 -9.78 -0.04 -10.68
C TYR A 65 -10.33 0.88 -9.58
N GLN A 66 -11.16 0.35 -8.69
CA GLN A 66 -11.73 1.13 -7.58
C GLN A 66 -10.72 1.28 -6.45
N LEU A 67 -10.30 2.52 -6.20
CA LEU A 67 -9.51 2.89 -5.02
C LEU A 67 -10.42 3.04 -3.79
N GLN A 68 -10.06 2.40 -2.68
CA GLN A 68 -10.74 2.61 -1.40
C GLN A 68 -10.21 3.88 -0.72
N PRO A 69 -11.11 4.77 -0.25
CA PRO A 69 -10.70 5.94 0.51
C PRO A 69 -10.18 5.54 1.91
N PRO A 70 -9.47 6.45 2.60
CA PRO A 70 -9.12 6.28 4.00
C PRO A 70 -10.35 6.15 4.91
#